data_AF-A0A3B0VKC9-F1
#
_entry.id   AF-A0A3B0VKC9-F1
#
_cell.length_a   1.000
_cell.length_b   1.000
_cell.length_c   1.000
_cell.angle_alpha   90.00
_cell.angle_beta   90.00
_cell.angle_gamma   90.00
#
_symmetry.space_group_name_H-M   'P 1'
#
loop_
_entity.id
_entity.type
_entity.pdbx_description
1 polymer ?
#
loop_
_entity_poly.entity_id
_entity_poly.type
_entity_poly.pdbx_seq_one_letter_code
_entity_poly.pdbx_strand_id
1 'polypeptide(L)' 'MNRLNEQYSDRVDFFYLDVDDVQTPSVMSALAIRDRTTYVIYDAQGNEVHRWFGALPFEAVAHDIEVALGE' A
#
# COMPACT_ATOMS: atom_id res chain seq x y z
N MET A 1 -7.30 -1.91 -7.37
CA MET A 1 -5.86 -1.86 -7.65
C MET A 1 -5.50 -1.71 -9.13
N ASN A 2 -6.15 -2.38 -10.08
CA ASN A 2 -5.73 -2.37 -11.49
C ASN A 2 -5.52 -0.96 -12.07
N ARG A 3 -6.49 -0.06 -11.88
CA ARG A 3 -6.39 1.35 -12.33
C ARG A 3 -5.27 2.15 -11.64
N LEU A 4 -4.98 1.89 -10.36
CA LEU A 4 -3.90 2.58 -9.64
C LEU A 4 -2.54 2.19 -10.22
N ASN A 5 -2.36 0.90 -10.48
CA ASN A 5 -1.14 0.39 -11.08
C ASN A 5 -0.97 0.95 -12.50
N GLU A 6 -2.03 1.00 -13.31
CA GLU A 6 -1.98 1.61 -14.64
C GLU A 6 -1.59 3.10 -14.62
N GLN A 7 -2.05 3.85 -13.62
CA GLN A 7 -1.82 5.30 -13.54
C GLN A 7 -0.49 5.68 -12.89
N TYR A 8 -0.03 4.89 -11.91
CA TYR A 8 1.10 5.26 -11.06
C TYR A 8 2.28 4.28 -11.13
N SER A 9 2.23 3.20 -11.92
CA SER A 9 3.33 2.20 -11.98
C SER A 9 4.68 2.75 -12.41
N ASP A 10 4.73 3.89 -13.10
CA ASP A 10 5.99 4.57 -13.45
C ASP A 10 6.65 5.25 -12.24
N ARG A 11 5.88 5.52 -11.18
CA ARG A 11 6.29 6.34 -10.03
C ARG A 11 6.11 5.64 -8.67
N VAL A 12 5.33 4.56 -8.63
CA VAL A 12 4.93 3.85 -7.42
C VAL A 12 5.13 2.35 -7.64
N ASP A 13 5.92 1.74 -6.77
CA ASP A 13 6.04 0.28 -6.67
C ASP A 13 4.87 -0.30 -5.87
N PHE A 14 4.10 -1.18 -6.50
CA PHE A 14 2.98 -1.86 -5.86
C PHE A 14 3.40 -3.24 -5.35
N PHE A 15 3.44 -3.40 -4.03
CA PHE A 15 3.70 -4.68 -3.37
C PHE A 15 2.39 -5.34 -2.94
N TYR A 16 2.23 -6.61 -3.30
CA TYR A 16 1.10 -7.43 -2.89
C TYR A 16 1.60 -8.52 -1.95
N LEU A 17 1.12 -8.50 -0.71
CA LEU A 17 1.41 -9.56 0.25
C LEU A 17 0.39 -10.68 0.07
N ASP A 18 0.85 -11.82 -0.43
CA ASP A 18 0.05 -13.02 -0.57
C ASP A 18 0.00 -13.78 0.76
N VAL A 19 -1.18 -13.94 1.35
CA VAL A 19 -1.34 -14.54 2.69
C VAL A 19 -1.05 -16.04 2.74
N ASP A 20 -1.01 -16.71 1.59
CA ASP A 20 -0.67 -18.12 1.47
C ASP A 20 0.85 -18.34 1.28
N ASP A 21 1.61 -17.28 0.99
CA ASP A 21 3.08 -17.30 0.98
C ASP A 21 3.65 -17.42 2.41
N VAL A 22 4.58 -18.36 2.59
CA VAL A 22 5.20 -18.67 3.88
C VAL A 22 6.03 -17.52 4.47
N GLN A 23 6.44 -16.54 3.66
CA GLN A 23 7.20 -15.36 4.09
C GLN A 23 6.30 -14.20 4.53
N THR A 24 5.06 -14.15 4.05
CA THR A 24 4.12 -13.05 4.35
C THR A 24 3.83 -12.87 5.84
N PRO A 25 3.67 -13.91 6.68
CA PRO A 25 3.44 -13.73 8.12
C PRO A 25 4.55 -12.93 8.83
N SER A 26 5.80 -13.12 8.40
CA SER A 26 6.95 -12.38 8.95
C SER A 26 6.94 -10.92 8.54
N VAL A 27 6.62 -10.62 7.27
CA VAL A 27 6.49 -9.25 6.77
C VAL A 27 5.31 -8.53 7.42
N MET A 28 4.16 -9.20 7.53
CA MET A 28 2.98 -8.66 8.22
C MET A 28 3.29 -8.34 9.68
N SER A 29 4.02 -9.20 10.39
CA SER A 29 4.44 -8.93 11.77
C SER A 29 5.39 -7.74 11.87
N ALA A 30 6.38 -7.64 10.97
CA ALA A 30 7.33 -6.52 10.95
C ALA A 30 6.65 -5.17 10.67
N LEU A 31 5.61 -5.17 9.83
CA LEU A 31 4.83 -3.99 9.47
C LEU A 31 3.59 -3.78 10.33
N ALA A 32 3.43 -4.56 11.41
CA ALA A 32 2.26 -4.55 12.29
C ALA A 32 0.91 -4.66 11.54
N ILE A 33 0.89 -5.38 10.41
CA ILE A 33 -0.33 -5.66 9.63
C ILE A 33 -1.05 -6.83 10.30
N ARG A 34 -2.28 -6.60 10.75
CA ARG A 34 -3.09 -7.58 11.50
C ARG A 34 -4.22 -8.21 10.68
N ASP A 35 -4.69 -7.49 9.67
CA ASP A 35 -5.84 -7.89 8.87
C ASP A 35 -5.45 -8.09 7.41
N ARG A 36 -6.19 -8.94 6.70
CA ARG A 36 -5.93 -9.27 5.29
C ARG A 36 -6.24 -8.11 4.35
N THR A 37 -7.10 -7.20 4.78
CA THR A 37 -7.55 -6.05 3.99
C THR A 37 -6.89 -4.78 4.53
N THR A 38 -5.56 -4.75 4.51
CA THR A 38 -4.77 -3.60 4.94
C THR A 38 -3.97 -3.06 3.78
N TYR A 39 -3.98 -1.74 3.64
CA TYR A 39 -3.24 -1.01 2.63
C TYR A 39 -2.36 -0.01 3.34
N VAL A 40 -1.09 0.09 2.93
CA VAL A 40 -0.12 1.01 3.53
C VAL A 40 0.65 1.69 2.41
N ILE A 41 0.78 3.01 2.48
CA ILE A 41 1.67 3.78 1.62
C ILE A 41 2.90 4.16 2.42
N TYR A 42 4.05 3.95 1.81
CA TYR A 42 5.34 4.40 2.31
C TYR A 42 5.92 5.45 1.37
N ASP A 43 6.61 6.43 1.93
CA ASP A 43 7.42 7.36 1.15
C ASP A 43 8.72 6.70 0.66
N ALA A 44 9.50 7.40 -0.16
CA ALA A 44 10.78 6.90 -0.68
C ALA A 44 11.85 6.67 0.41
N GLN A 45 11.63 7.17 1.64
CA GLN A 45 12.53 7.00 2.78
C GLN A 45 12.10 5.80 3.65
N GLY A 46 10.98 5.14 3.31
CA GLY A 46 10.41 4.03 4.06
C GLY A 46 9.54 4.44 5.24
N ASN A 47 9.15 5.72 5.34
CA ASN A 47 8.22 6.17 6.37
C ASN A 47 6.78 5.87 5.95
N GLU A 48 5.97 5.35 6.87
CA GLU A 48 4.54 5.17 6.64
C GLU A 48 3.85 6.53 6.53
N VAL A 49 3.24 6.81 5.36
CA VAL A 49 2.46 8.04 5.11
C VAL A 49 1.02 7.84 5.56
N HIS A 50 0.44 6.69 5.21
CA HIS A 50 -0.95 6.38 5.52
C HIS A 50 -1.18 4.87 5.59
N ARG A 51 -2.11 4.46 6.46
CA ARG A 51 -2.61 3.08 6.57
C ARG A 51 -4.12 3.04 6.62
N TRP A 52 -4.70 2.12 5.86
CA TRP A 52 -6.14 1.88 5.86
C TRP A 52 -6.49 0.44 6.17
N PHE A 53 -7.71 0.27 6.67
CA PHE A 53 -8.31 -1.01 7.00
C PHE A 53 -9.64 -1.15 6.27
N GLY A 54 -9.85 -2.27 5.60
CA GLY A 54 -11.08 -2.57 4.87
C GLY A 54 -11.09 -2.08 3.42
N ALA A 55 -12.28 -1.98 2.83
CA ALA A 55 -12.43 -1.60 1.43
C ALA A 55 -12.04 -0.14 1.21
N LEU A 56 -11.18 0.12 0.23
CA LEU A 56 -10.80 1.49 -0.15
C LEU A 56 -11.46 1.97 -1.43
N PRO A 57 -12.04 3.19 -1.42
CA PRO A 57 -12.39 3.87 -2.64
C PRO A 57 -11.11 4.32 -3.37
N PHE A 58 -11.11 4.17 -4.69
CA PHE A 58 -9.99 4.54 -5.56
C PHE A 58 -9.52 5.99 -5.33
N GLU A 59 -10.46 6.91 -5.20
CA GLU A 59 -10.20 8.34 -5.09
C GLU A 59 -9.38 8.70 -3.83
N ALA A 60 -9.64 8.01 -2.70
CA ALA A 60 -8.87 8.23 -1.49
C ALA A 60 -7.41 7.78 -1.67
N VAL A 61 -7.20 6.60 -2.27
CA VAL A 61 -5.84 6.09 -2.51
C VAL A 61 -5.08 6.97 -3.49
N ALA A 62 -5.73 7.42 -4.57
CA ALA A 62 -5.10 8.29 -5.56
C ALA A 62 -4.65 9.62 -4.93
N HIS A 63 -5.50 10.24 -4.12
CA HIS A 63 -5.15 11.49 -3.43
C HIS A 63 -3.95 11.32 -2.49
N ASP A 64 -3.93 10.28 -1.66
CA ASP A 64 -2.80 10.05 -0.75
C ASP A 64 -1.51 9.65 -1.49
N ILE A 65 -1.60 8.99 -2.66
CA ILE A 65 -0.44 8.78 -3.55
C ILE A 65 0.10 10.13 -4.03
N GLU A 66 -0.75 11.04 -4.50
CA GLU A 66 -0.34 12.38 -4.95
C GLU A 66 0.34 13.16 -3.81
N VAL A 67 -0.23 13.12 -2.59
CA VAL A 67 0.39 13.72 -1.40
C VAL A 67 1.75 13.10 -1.09
N ALA A 68 1.88 11.78 -1.16
CA ALA A 68 3.16 11.09 -0.93
C ALA A 68 4.21 11.41 -2.00
N LEU A 69 3.78 11.70 -3.23
CA LEU A 69 4.63 12.15 -4.33
C LEU A 69 4.96 13.65 -4.25
N GLY A 70 4.29 14.40 -3.38
CA GLY A 70 4.47 15.85 -3.21
C GLY A 70 3.80 16.68 -4.31
N GLU A 71 2.71 16.17 -4.90
CA GLU A 71 1.92 16.82 -5.97
C GLU A 71 0.61 17.46 -5.48
#